data_AF-A0A932WHT2-F1
#
_entry.id   AF-A0A932WHT2-F1
#
_cell.length_a   1.000
_cell.length_b   1.000
_cell.length_c   1.000
_cell.angle_alpha   90.00
_cell.angle_beta   90.00
_cell.angle_gamma   90.00
#
_symmetry.space_group_name_H-M   'P 1'
#
loop_
_entity.id
_entity.type
_entity.pdbx_description
1 polymer ?
#
loop_
_entity_poly.entity_id
_entity_poly.type
_entity_poly.pdbx_seq_one_letter_code
_entity_poly.pdbx_strand_id
1 'polypeptide(L)'
;MRTVYALETTAPFLALRFNPLRLESTEEKVAYIRGYFDAEGGIPHSKKAPFYIQLCQKHKLEMKRVKLILEALGIQCGKIHNPSKDVDPNYWRLSVRARSHRNFIRVIGLWHPRKRTILQRRMMI
;
A
#
# COMPACT_ATOMS: atom_id res chain seq x y z
N MET A 1 11.27 -24.08 -6.67
CA MET A 1 12.05 -22.96 -6.10
C MET A 1 11.73 -21.70 -6.89
N ARG A 2 11.50 -20.56 -6.25
CA ARG A 2 11.36 -19.27 -6.96
C ARG A 2 12.68 -18.55 -6.88
N THR A 3 13.27 -18.28 -8.03
CA THR A 3 14.47 -17.45 -8.15
C THR A 3 14.05 -16.00 -7.94
N VAL A 4 14.60 -15.36 -6.91
CA VAL A 4 14.33 -13.95 -6.59
C VAL A 4 15.60 -13.18 -6.91
N TYR A 5 15.46 -12.14 -7.73
CA TYR A 5 16.56 -11.24 -8.04
C TYR A 5 16.31 -9.93 -7.30
N ALA A 6 17.27 -9.51 -6.48
CA ALA A 6 17.29 -8.20 -5.85
C ALA A 6 18.14 -7.27 -6.72
N LEU A 7 17.57 -6.16 -7.16
CA LEU A 7 18.31 -5.09 -7.84
C LEU A 7 18.59 -4.00 -6.80
N GLU A 8 19.82 -3.94 -6.32
CA GLU A 8 20.30 -2.84 -5.49
C GLU A 8 21.06 -1.85 -6.38
N THR A 9 20.67 -0.57 -6.36
CA THR A 9 21.35 0.47 -7.15
C THR A 9 21.72 1.64 -6.24
N THR A 10 22.99 2.01 -6.24
CA THR A 10 23.53 3.22 -5.58
C THR A 10 23.57 4.42 -6.52
N ALA A 11 22.99 4.28 -7.72
CA ALA A 11 23.01 5.27 -8.79
C ALA A 11 22.21 6.53 -8.40
N PRO A 12 22.85 7.70 -8.23
CA PRO A 12 22.15 8.95 -7.89
C PRO A 12 21.18 9.41 -8.98
N PHE A 13 21.41 8.99 -10.24
CA PHE A 13 20.50 9.27 -11.35
C PHE A 13 19.28 8.34 -11.37
N LEU A 14 19.27 7.21 -10.64
CA LEU A 14 18.07 6.42 -10.37
C LEU A 14 17.32 6.91 -9.12
N ALA A 15 17.96 7.75 -8.29
CA ALA A 15 17.28 8.66 -7.37
C ALA A 15 16.55 9.80 -8.12
N LEU A 16 16.04 9.49 -9.33
CA LEU A 16 15.04 10.27 -10.04
C LEU A 16 13.97 10.64 -9.02
N ARG A 17 13.70 11.96 -8.93
CA ARG A 17 12.61 12.55 -8.17
C ARG A 17 11.28 12.12 -8.81
N PHE A 18 10.99 10.82 -8.81
CA PHE A 18 9.79 10.26 -9.38
C PHE A 18 8.61 10.83 -8.59
N ASN A 19 7.76 11.56 -9.30
CA ASN A 19 6.55 12.11 -8.73
C ASN A 19 5.37 11.25 -9.19
N PRO A 20 4.85 10.35 -8.33
CA PRO A 20 3.78 9.44 -8.72
C PRO A 20 2.44 10.15 -8.98
N LEU A 21 2.33 11.44 -8.63
CA LEU A 21 1.17 12.27 -8.97
C LEU A 21 1.13 12.67 -10.45
N ARG A 22 2.22 12.48 -11.20
CA ARG A 22 2.27 12.73 -12.66
C ARG A 22 1.82 11.53 -13.49
N LEU A 23 1.48 10.40 -12.87
CA LEU A 23 0.92 9.26 -13.58
C LEU A 23 -0.42 9.68 -14.18
N GLU A 24 -0.61 9.45 -15.47
CA GLU A 24 -1.78 9.92 -16.21
C GLU A 24 -2.87 8.85 -16.21
N SER A 25 -2.49 7.62 -16.56
CA SER A 25 -3.41 6.51 -16.72
C SER A 25 -3.86 5.90 -15.38
N THR A 26 -4.98 5.19 -15.43
CA THR A 26 -5.47 4.41 -14.29
C THR A 26 -4.54 3.22 -14.01
N GLU A 27 -4.04 2.61 -15.08
CA GLU A 27 -3.19 1.42 -15.07
C GLU A 27 -1.86 1.69 -14.38
N GLU A 28 -1.22 2.84 -14.67
CA GLU A 28 0.02 3.27 -14.01
C GLU A 28 -0.20 3.50 -12.51
N LYS A 29 -1.27 4.20 -12.14
CA LYS A 29 -1.61 4.47 -10.74
C LYS A 29 -1.84 3.17 -9.98
N VAL A 30 -2.56 2.23 -10.59
CA VAL A 30 -2.79 0.89 -10.04
C VAL A 30 -1.48 0.12 -9.89
N ALA A 31 -0.62 0.12 -10.90
CA ALA A 31 0.67 -0.55 -10.85
C ALA A 31 1.59 0.03 -9.77
N TYR A 32 1.66 1.36 -9.68
CA TYR A 32 2.41 2.07 -8.65
C TYR A 32 1.93 1.71 -7.24
N ILE A 33 0.62 1.82 -6.98
CA ILE A 33 0.05 1.48 -5.67
C ILE A 33 0.22 0.00 -5.34
N ARG A 34 0.12 -0.90 -6.33
CA ARG A 34 0.38 -2.34 -6.14
C ARG A 34 1.83 -2.58 -5.70
N GLY A 35 2.80 -2.03 -6.42
CA GLY A 35 4.22 -2.14 -6.05
C GLY A 35 4.50 -1.55 -4.67
N TYR A 36 3.91 -0.39 -4.38
CA TYR A 36 4.01 0.24 -3.06
C TYR A 36 3.43 -0.63 -1.96
N PHE A 37 2.26 -1.23 -2.17
CA PHE A 37 1.62 -2.11 -1.20
C PHE A 37 2.36 -3.44 -0.99
N ASP A 38 3.00 -3.97 -2.02
CA ASP A 38 3.80 -5.19 -1.87
C ASP A 38 5.08 -4.93 -1.04
N ALA A 39 5.65 -3.71 -1.11
CA ALA A 39 6.79 -3.29 -0.30
C ALA A 39 6.41 -2.87 1.14
N GLU A 40 5.38 -2.04 1.29
CA GLU A 40 5.08 -1.29 2.53
C GLU A 40 3.70 -1.62 3.13
N GLY A 41 2.95 -2.53 2.50
CA GLY A 41 1.57 -2.83 2.83
C GLY A 41 1.38 -3.93 3.88
N GLY A 42 0.61 -3.60 4.91
CA GLY A 42 0.24 -4.50 5.99
C GLY A 42 -1.20 -5.02 5.88
N ILE A 43 -1.37 -6.31 6.17
CA ILE A 43 -2.67 -6.92 6.50
C ILE A 43 -2.52 -7.72 7.80
N PRO A 44 -3.60 -8.00 8.54
CA PRO A 44 -3.51 -8.81 9.75
C PRO A 44 -2.99 -10.21 9.42
N HIS A 45 -2.04 -10.68 10.22
CA HIS A 45 -1.51 -12.04 10.12
C HIS A 45 -2.43 -13.06 10.77
N SER A 46 -3.10 -12.67 11.86
CA SER A 46 -4.02 -13.53 12.61
C SER A 46 -5.44 -13.49 12.05
N LYS A 47 -6.04 -14.68 11.93
CA LYS A 47 -7.46 -14.85 11.57
C LYS A 47 -8.43 -14.41 12.66
N LYS A 48 -7.96 -14.14 13.88
CA LYS A 48 -8.78 -13.61 14.98
C LYS A 48 -8.80 -12.08 15.02
N ALA A 49 -7.84 -11.42 14.35
CA ALA A 49 -7.74 -9.95 14.37
C ALA A 49 -8.72 -9.31 13.37
N PRO A 50 -9.31 -8.14 13.69
CA PRO A 50 -10.12 -7.37 12.75
C PRO A 50 -9.40 -7.16 11.43
N PHE A 51 -10.12 -7.25 10.31
CA PHE A 51 -9.51 -7.08 9.00
C PHE A 51 -9.12 -5.61 8.75
N TYR A 52 -7.88 -5.38 8.33
CA TYR A 52 -7.40 -4.07 7.93
C TYR A 52 -6.48 -4.17 6.72
N ILE A 53 -6.40 -3.06 5.99
CA ILE A 53 -5.42 -2.82 4.95
C ILE A 53 -4.74 -1.51 5.34
N GLN A 54 -3.42 -1.54 5.53
CA GLN A 54 -2.65 -0.37 5.91
C GLN A 54 -1.38 -0.24 5.09
N LEU A 55 -0.89 0.99 5.01
CA LEU A 55 0.35 1.39 4.37
C LEU A 55 1.16 2.19 5.39
N CYS A 56 2.47 1.94 5.45
CA CYS A 56 3.36 2.60 6.39
C CYS A 56 4.56 3.21 5.65
N GLN A 57 5.09 4.35 6.09
CA GLN A 57 6.27 4.98 5.49
C GLN A 57 6.92 5.99 6.43
N LYS A 58 8.24 6.15 6.34
CA LYS A 58 8.98 7.16 7.11
C LYS A 58 8.75 8.60 6.62
N HIS A 59 8.50 8.75 5.33
CA HIS A 59 8.35 10.06 4.69
C HIS A 59 6.87 10.46 4.55
N LYS A 60 6.43 11.46 5.33
CA LYS A 60 5.02 11.92 5.37
C LYS A 60 4.49 12.35 4.01
N LEU A 61 5.32 13.00 3.19
CA LEU A 61 4.90 13.50 1.87
C LEU A 61 4.60 12.34 0.91
N GLU A 62 5.37 11.25 0.97
CA GLU A 62 5.08 10.05 0.18
C GLU A 62 3.74 9.46 0.58
N MET A 63 3.46 9.39 1.88
CA MET A 63 2.17 8.91 2.38
C MET A 63 1.00 9.78 1.89
N LYS A 64 1.19 11.11 1.80
CA LYS A 64 0.19 12.02 1.21
C LYS A 64 -0.03 11.75 -0.27
N ARG A 65 1.04 11.53 -1.05
CA ARG A 65 0.96 11.21 -2.48
C ARG A 65 0.19 9.91 -2.71
N VAL A 66 0.55 8.87 -1.97
CA VAL A 66 -0.13 7.56 -1.98
C VAL A 66 -1.61 7.70 -1.66
N LYS A 67 -1.96 8.49 -0.63
CA LYS A 67 -3.35 8.77 -0.29
C LYS A 67 -4.11 9.40 -1.46
N LEU A 68 -3.54 10.42 -2.10
CA LEU A 68 -4.20 11.11 -3.23
C LEU A 68 -4.44 10.16 -4.41
N ILE A 69 -3.48 9.30 -4.72
CA ILE A 69 -3.62 8.32 -5.80
C ILE A 69 -4.71 7.29 -5.47
N LEU A 70 -4.75 6.79 -4.22
CA LEU A 70 -5.81 5.89 -3.77
C LEU A 70 -7.20 6.53 -3.87
N GLU A 71 -7.32 7.78 -3.43
CA GLU A 71 -8.59 8.52 -3.51
C GLU A 71 -9.02 8.79 -4.95
N ALA A 72 -8.07 9.08 -5.85
CA ALA A 72 -8.32 9.20 -7.29
C ALA A 72 -8.78 7.88 -7.93
N LEU A 73 -8.38 6.72 -7.39
CA LEU A 73 -8.85 5.39 -7.79
C LEU A 73 -10.19 5.00 -7.10
N GLY A 74 -10.84 5.92 -6.40
CA GLY A 74 -12.11 5.64 -5.69
C GLY A 74 -11.93 4.78 -4.43
N ILE A 75 -10.72 4.71 -3.88
CA ILE A 75 -10.41 3.99 -2.66
C ILE A 75 -10.30 4.99 -1.51
N GLN A 76 -11.21 4.90 -0.54
CA GLN A 76 -11.25 5.85 0.55
C GLN A 76 -10.33 5.43 1.69
N CYS A 77 -9.55 6.39 2.18
CA CYS A 77 -8.59 6.17 3.24
C CYS A 77 -8.94 6.93 4.52
N GLY A 78 -8.28 6.54 5.61
CA GLY A 78 -8.32 7.22 6.90
C GLY A 78 -7.45 8.48 6.93
N LYS A 79 -7.21 8.95 8.15
CA LYS A 79 -6.25 10.03 8.41
C LYS A 79 -4.84 9.43 8.45
N ILE A 80 -3.88 10.17 7.88
CA ILE A 80 -2.46 9.87 8.06
C ILE A 80 -2.10 10.25 9.50
N HIS A 81 -1.60 9.29 10.27
CA HIS A 81 -1.24 9.49 11.68
C HIS A 81 0.01 8.69 12.01
N ASN A 82 0.69 9.06 13.11
CA ASN A 82 1.81 8.31 13.63
C ASN A 82 1.40 7.70 14.99
N PRO A 83 1.09 6.40 15.04
CA PRO A 83 0.70 5.74 16.29
C PRO A 83 1.88 5.50 17.23
N SER A 84 3.11 5.56 16.74
CA SER A 84 4.33 5.26 17.47
C SER A 84 5.17 6.51 17.69
N LYS A 85 4.56 7.69 17.80
CA LYS A 85 5.28 8.98 17.81
C LYS A 85 6.40 9.04 18.86
N ASP A 86 6.19 8.39 19.99
CA ASP A 86 7.14 8.39 21.12
C ASP A 86 8.35 7.45 20.88
N VAL A 87 8.22 6.47 19.98
CA VAL A 87 9.25 5.44 19.68
C VAL A 87 9.89 5.66 18.29
N ASP A 88 9.08 6.00 17.29
CA ASP A 88 9.51 6.37 15.95
C ASP A 88 8.67 7.58 15.47
N PRO A 89 9.17 8.82 15.61
CA PRO A 89 8.44 10.03 15.26
C PRO A 89 8.15 10.16 13.76
N ASN A 90 8.80 9.34 12.92
CA ASN A 90 8.64 9.38 11.47
C ASN A 90 7.79 8.24 10.93
N TYR A 91 7.28 7.32 11.75
CA TYR A 91 6.46 6.20 11.29
C TYR A 91 5.01 6.60 10.95
N TRP A 92 4.78 7.06 9.73
CA TRP A 92 3.45 7.45 9.27
C TRP A 92 2.66 6.26 8.78
N ARG A 93 1.40 6.16 9.21
CA ARG A 93 0.45 5.12 8.83
C ARG A 93 -0.77 5.70 8.14
N LEU A 94 -1.24 4.99 7.11
CA LEU A 94 -2.51 5.22 6.43
C LEU A 94 -3.29 3.90 6.36
N SER A 95 -4.56 3.92 6.75
CA SER A 95 -5.45 2.75 6.63
C SER A 95 -6.48 2.97 5.53
N VAL A 96 -6.80 1.93 4.77
CA VAL A 96 -7.95 1.93 3.87
C VAL A 96 -9.21 1.74 4.70
N ARG A 97 -10.25 2.54 4.46
CA ARG A 97 -11.53 2.41 5.17
C ARG A 97 -12.17 1.08 4.83
N ALA A 98 -12.85 0.47 5.81
CA ALA A 98 -13.51 -0.83 5.67
C ALA A 98 -14.41 -0.91 4.42
N ARG A 99 -15.22 0.13 4.18
CA ARG A 99 -16.09 0.25 2.99
C ARG A 99 -15.36 0.23 1.64
N SER A 100 -14.07 0.54 1.61
CA SER A 100 -13.24 0.52 0.39
C SER A 100 -12.33 -0.70 0.31
N HIS A 101 -12.35 -1.63 1.27
CA HIS A 101 -11.52 -2.85 1.20
C HIS A 101 -11.83 -3.69 -0.03
N ARG A 102 -13.11 -3.88 -0.35
CA ARG A 102 -13.50 -4.62 -1.56
C ARG A 102 -13.03 -3.94 -2.84
N ASN A 103 -13.14 -2.61 -2.90
CA ASN A 103 -12.67 -1.86 -4.06
C ASN A 103 -11.14 -1.92 -4.19
N PHE A 104 -10.42 -1.77 -3.08
CA PHE A 104 -8.96 -1.88 -3.04
C PHE A 104 -8.50 -3.22 -3.60
N ILE A 105 -9.10 -4.32 -3.14
CA ILE A 105 -8.69 -5.67 -3.54
C ILE A 105 -9.03 -5.94 -5.00
N ARG A 106 -10.16 -5.44 -5.49
CA ARG A 106 -10.56 -5.57 -6.89
C ARG A 106 -9.67 -4.77 -7.83
N VAL A 107 -9.37 -3.52 -7.49
CA VAL A 107 -8.69 -2.56 -8.36
C VAL A 107 -7.17 -2.70 -8.28
N ILE A 108 -6.62 -2.68 -7.06
CA ILE A 108 -5.18 -2.81 -6.85
C ILE A 108 -4.75 -4.26 -7.05
N GLY A 109 -5.58 -5.22 -6.65
CA GLY A 109 -5.19 -6.62 -6.64
C GLY A 109 -4.17 -6.91 -5.53
N LEU A 110 -3.97 -8.20 -5.26
CA LEU A 110 -2.97 -8.65 -4.30
C LEU A 110 -2.17 -9.79 -4.92
N TRP A 111 -0.90 -9.53 -5.17
CA TRP A 111 0.00 -10.52 -5.78
C TRP A 111 0.57 -11.49 -4.76
N HIS A 112 0.47 -11.19 -3.46
CA HIS A 112 1.02 -12.04 -2.41
C HIS A 112 0.19 -13.34 -2.21
N PRO A 113 0.76 -14.54 -2.46
CA PRO A 113 0.03 -15.82 -2.44
C PRO A 113 -0.68 -16.10 -1.10
N ARG A 114 0.01 -15.83 0.03
CA ARG A 114 -0.56 -15.98 1.39
C ARG A 114 -1.72 -15.01 1.70
N LYS A 115 -1.72 -13.80 1.12
CA LYS A 115 -2.74 -12.78 1.37
C LYS A 115 -4.04 -13.08 0.60
N ARG A 116 -3.94 -13.72 -0.58
CA ARG A 116 -5.09 -14.13 -1.41
C ARG A 116 -6.02 -15.12 -0.71
N THR A 117 -5.46 -16.12 -0.02
CA THR A 117 -6.23 -17.13 0.73
C THR A 117 -6.94 -16.56 1.96
N ILE A 118 -6.33 -15.58 2.63
CA ILE A 118 -6.95 -14.90 3.79
C ILE A 118 -8.16 -14.07 3.31
N LEU A 119 -8.05 -13.47 2.14
CA LEU A 119 -9.10 -12.63 1.58
C LEU A 119 -10.26 -13.39 0.98
N GLN A 120 -10.00 -14.44 0.22
CA GLN A 120 -11.06 -15.33 -0.28
C GLN A 120 -11.92 -15.86 0.88
N ARG A 121 -11.28 -16.25 1.99
CA ARG A 121 -12.00 -16.76 3.18
C ARG A 121 -12.72 -15.68 4.01
N ARG A 122 -12.30 -14.41 3.96
CA ARG A 122 -12.91 -13.34 4.76
C ARG A 122 -13.91 -12.48 4.00
N MET A 123 -13.84 -12.47 2.67
CA MET A 123 -14.71 -11.62 1.84
C MET A 123 -15.90 -12.35 1.23
N MET A 124 -16.05 -13.67 1.46
CA MET A 124 -17.11 -14.49 0.86
C MET A 124 -17.34 -14.15 -0.63
N ILE A 125 -16.29 -14.31 -1.44
CA ILE A 125 -16.42 -14.34 -2.91
C ILE A 125 -16.30 -15.80 -3.33
#